data_AF-A0A952W6U0-F1
#
_entry.id   AF-A0A952W6U0-F1
#
_cell.length_a   1.000
_cell.length_b   1.000
_cell.length_c   1.000
_cell.angle_alpha   90.00
_cell.angle_beta   90.00
_cell.angle_gamma   90.00
#
_symmetry.space_group_name_H-M   'P 1'
#
loop_
_entity.id
_entity.type
_entity.pdbx_description
1 polymer ?
#
loop_
_entity_poly.entity_id
_entity_poly.type
_entity_poly.pdbx_seq_one_letter_code
_entity_poly.pdbx_strand_id
1 'polypeptide(L)'
;MLPSGTRNVGAALVDRARPTIETKDAPSEDHLLEVISDIEARLSHIRASQAERSRLESELVERSTELAEREGTLSERELMLLAEEKAIQDRASLVDREQEALERQRREFERRLREVQERQAELEARERNTESLAGDIEAERREIAALQQALEQQHTDIGARESLLRAQVESLDNERKAIDSTRSHLELERAALQETARRQAEQSRQLKALAQDLSRREQEFSQRMDEYDQLREKLDLVAAELTSTRAQAEETAEQARSEQARSAELTRRCRELEDERERIRLELTKTKRERDTAAHAAPAPRQLAPRSRAPHAVVLWIVVSTIGAMAAILAVGGAALSTYGTIFGMAFAVAVVGSQAIGRRLGEASYLPVAAFFGAIGLWFGDWVNALGTALATWDLPEWLLMELNGPQLPLGLAVLTAGLVANAALYTITSSEAVMGQVFFGTLLATTLVMMPNAGPGAMAFAGIAWLSIAAASLARWSVRSALRTVSIESRSQANRRIL
;
A
#
# COMPACT_ATOMS: atom_id res chain seq x y z
N MET A 1 -77.97 -62.80 70.94
CA MET A 1 -77.55 -62.35 72.29
C MET A 1 -78.81 -62.25 73.14
N LEU A 2 -78.75 -62.91 74.31
CA LEU A 2 -79.72 -63.21 75.37
C LEU A 2 -80.61 -62.04 75.88
N PRO A 3 -81.60 -62.25 76.80
CA PRO A 3 -82.41 -63.45 77.12
C PRO A 3 -83.90 -63.20 77.55
N SER A 4 -84.59 -64.32 77.83
CA SER A 4 -85.49 -64.56 79.00
C SER A 4 -86.87 -63.90 79.14
N GLY A 5 -87.89 -64.70 79.46
CA GLY A 5 -89.15 -64.21 80.03
C GLY A 5 -90.28 -65.24 80.17
N THR A 6 -90.07 -66.26 81.01
CA THR A 6 -91.04 -67.28 81.45
C THR A 6 -92.22 -66.75 82.29
N ARG A 7 -93.42 -67.33 82.14
CA ARG A 7 -94.51 -67.56 83.14
C ARG A 7 -95.58 -68.38 82.42
N ASN A 8 -95.89 -69.66 82.66
CA ASN A 8 -96.00 -70.50 83.85
C ASN A 8 -96.87 -69.92 84.98
N VAL A 9 -98.17 -70.16 84.86
CA VAL A 9 -99.14 -70.16 85.96
C VAL A 9 -99.97 -71.44 85.80
N GLY A 10 -99.70 -72.42 86.65
CA GLY A 10 -100.62 -73.51 86.95
C GLY A 10 -101.49 -73.20 88.16
N ALA A 11 -102.27 -74.21 88.57
CA ALA A 11 -103.14 -74.30 89.75
C ALA A 11 -104.45 -73.50 89.63
N ALA A 12 -105.61 -73.93 90.11
CA ALA A 12 -105.97 -74.94 91.11
C ALA A 12 -107.46 -75.32 90.85
N LEU A 13 -107.89 -76.58 90.94
CA LEU A 13 -108.33 -77.24 92.18
C LEU A 13 -109.61 -76.66 92.81
N VAL A 14 -110.79 -77.21 92.46
CA VAL A 14 -112.02 -77.35 93.28
C VAL A 14 -112.88 -78.36 92.51
N ASP A 15 -113.05 -79.65 92.82
CA ASP A 15 -113.34 -80.40 94.05
C ASP A 15 -114.49 -79.84 94.89
N ARG A 16 -115.74 -80.21 94.54
CA ARG A 16 -116.80 -80.36 95.55
C ARG A 16 -118.02 -81.16 95.09
N ALA A 17 -118.20 -82.27 95.81
CA ALA A 17 -119.45 -82.77 96.39
C ALA A 17 -120.62 -83.16 95.47
N ARG A 18 -120.69 -84.48 95.26
CA ARG A 18 -121.88 -85.33 95.10
C ARG A 18 -122.87 -85.14 96.26
N PRO A 19 -124.16 -84.82 96.02
CA PRO A 19 -125.21 -85.04 97.01
C PRO A 19 -126.03 -86.29 96.67
N THR A 20 -125.97 -87.28 97.58
CA THR A 20 -126.97 -88.32 97.78
C THR A 20 -128.26 -87.66 98.26
N ILE A 21 -129.38 -87.86 97.55
CA ILE A 21 -130.71 -87.43 98.01
C ILE A 21 -131.51 -88.69 98.34
N GLU A 22 -131.87 -88.73 99.63
CA GLU A 22 -132.66 -89.75 100.31
C GLU A 22 -134.09 -89.83 99.77
N THR A 23 -134.57 -91.07 99.67
CA THR A 23 -135.97 -91.44 99.49
C THR A 23 -136.80 -90.94 100.66
N LYS A 24 -137.67 -89.94 100.46
CA LYS A 24 -138.69 -89.62 101.45
C LYS A 24 -139.88 -88.93 100.81
N ASP A 25 -141.02 -89.61 100.97
CA ASP A 25 -142.39 -89.13 100.91
C ASP A 25 -142.86 -88.49 99.58
N ALA A 26 -143.88 -89.11 98.99
CA ALA A 26 -144.48 -88.73 97.72
C ALA A 26 -144.84 -87.23 97.71
N PRO A 27 -144.28 -86.43 96.78
CA PRO A 27 -144.59 -85.01 96.68
C PRO A 27 -146.05 -84.87 96.24
N SER A 28 -146.81 -84.07 96.97
CA SER A 28 -148.11 -83.58 96.53
C SER A 28 -147.96 -82.90 95.17
N GLU A 29 -148.99 -83.01 94.33
CA GLU A 29 -149.05 -82.51 92.95
C GLU A 29 -148.56 -81.04 92.81
N ASP A 30 -148.75 -80.23 93.86
CA ASP A 30 -148.26 -78.85 93.96
C ASP A 30 -146.73 -78.70 93.91
N HIS A 31 -145.96 -79.64 94.45
CA HIS A 31 -144.49 -79.55 94.47
C HIS A 31 -143.86 -79.96 93.12
N LEU A 32 -144.53 -80.85 92.37
CA LEU A 32 -144.14 -81.14 90.99
C LEU A 32 -144.39 -79.93 90.08
N LEU A 33 -145.48 -79.18 90.29
CA LEU A 33 -145.74 -77.93 89.57
C LEU A 33 -144.72 -76.84 89.91
N GLU A 34 -144.27 -76.75 91.16
CA GLU A 34 -143.20 -75.82 91.58
C GLU A 34 -141.85 -76.17 90.94
N VAL A 35 -141.48 -77.45 90.91
CA VAL A 35 -140.25 -77.91 90.24
C VAL A 35 -140.34 -77.72 88.73
N ILE A 36 -141.49 -77.96 88.11
CA ILE A 36 -141.71 -77.68 86.69
C ILE A 36 -141.59 -76.17 86.44
N SER A 37 -142.17 -75.32 87.29
CA SER A 37 -142.05 -73.86 87.19
C SER A 37 -140.60 -73.39 87.37
N ASP A 38 -139.83 -73.97 88.29
CA ASP A 38 -138.41 -73.64 88.48
C ASP A 38 -137.55 -74.13 87.31
N ILE A 39 -137.85 -75.31 86.76
CA ILE A 39 -137.20 -75.82 85.54
C ILE A 39 -137.54 -74.93 84.34
N GLU A 40 -138.78 -74.48 84.18
CA GLU A 40 -139.19 -73.56 83.12
C GLU A 40 -138.52 -72.19 83.28
N ALA A 41 -138.44 -71.67 84.50
CA ALA A 41 -137.72 -70.44 84.80
C ALA A 41 -136.22 -70.58 84.49
N ARG A 42 -135.58 -71.70 84.87
CA ARG A 42 -134.19 -72.00 84.54
C ARG A 42 -133.97 -72.21 83.05
N LEU A 43 -134.88 -72.87 82.35
CA LEU A 43 -134.83 -73.01 80.89
C LEU A 43 -135.00 -71.66 80.19
N SER A 44 -135.86 -70.78 80.71
CA SER A 44 -136.00 -69.41 80.22
C SER A 44 -134.72 -68.60 80.42
N HIS A 45 -134.08 -68.74 81.59
CA HIS A 45 -132.79 -68.10 81.89
C HIS A 45 -131.65 -68.67 81.04
N ILE A 46 -131.61 -69.98 80.82
CA ILE A 46 -130.63 -70.62 79.95
C ILE A 46 -130.81 -70.12 78.52
N ARG A 47 -132.03 -70.07 78.00
CA ARG A 47 -132.34 -69.51 76.68
C ARG A 47 -131.95 -68.04 76.58
N ALA A 48 -132.23 -67.24 77.61
CA ALA A 48 -131.80 -65.85 77.68
C ALA A 48 -130.27 -65.71 77.65
N SER A 49 -129.56 -66.53 78.43
CA SER A 49 -128.09 -66.55 78.45
C SER A 49 -127.47 -67.07 77.15
N GLN A 50 -128.13 -68.00 76.47
CA GLN A 50 -127.71 -68.47 75.14
C GLN A 50 -127.92 -67.39 74.09
N ALA A 51 -129.06 -66.69 74.11
CA ALA A 51 -129.31 -65.55 73.23
C ALA A 51 -128.31 -64.41 73.46
N GLU A 52 -127.97 -64.13 74.72
CA GLU A 52 -126.94 -63.14 75.07
C GLU A 52 -125.54 -63.56 74.61
N ARG A 53 -125.17 -64.83 74.77
CA ARG A 53 -123.90 -65.37 74.23
C ARG A 53 -123.83 -65.28 72.71
N SER A 54 -124.88 -65.71 72.00
CA SER A 54 -124.92 -65.60 70.54
C SER A 54 -124.85 -64.16 70.06
N ARG A 55 -125.43 -63.22 70.81
CA ARG A 55 -125.31 -61.78 70.55
C ARG A 55 -123.87 -61.29 70.76
N LEU A 56 -123.25 -61.63 71.89
CA LEU A 56 -121.86 -61.25 72.18
C LEU A 56 -120.87 -61.88 71.20
N GLU A 57 -121.08 -63.13 70.79
CA GLU A 57 -120.31 -63.80 69.74
C GLU A 57 -120.44 -63.05 68.42
N SER A 58 -121.66 -62.63 68.05
CA SER A 58 -121.89 -61.82 66.84
C SER A 58 -121.18 -60.46 66.92
N GLU A 59 -121.28 -59.75 68.05
CA GLU A 59 -120.59 -58.47 68.29
C GLU A 59 -119.05 -58.63 68.28
N LEU A 60 -118.53 -59.75 68.78
CA LEU A 60 -117.10 -60.04 68.80
C LEU A 60 -116.57 -60.41 67.41
N VAL A 61 -117.36 -61.13 66.61
CA VAL A 61 -117.07 -61.36 65.19
C VAL A 61 -117.05 -60.03 64.45
N GLU A 62 -118.08 -59.18 64.62
CA GLU A 62 -118.15 -57.86 63.98
C GLU A 62 -116.96 -56.97 64.34
N ARG A 63 -116.61 -56.88 65.63
CA ARG A 63 -115.41 -56.14 66.07
C ARG A 63 -114.11 -56.74 65.55
N SER A 64 -114.00 -58.06 65.47
CA SER A 64 -112.78 -58.69 64.93
C SER A 64 -112.64 -58.44 63.43
N THR A 65 -113.74 -58.43 62.67
CA THR A 65 -113.74 -58.00 61.27
C THR A 65 -113.39 -56.53 61.11
N GLU A 66 -113.95 -55.62 61.93
CA GLU A 66 -113.63 -54.19 61.89
C GLU A 66 -112.15 -53.93 62.24
N LEU A 67 -111.60 -54.64 63.21
CA LEU A 67 -110.17 -54.53 63.57
C LEU A 67 -109.28 -55.05 62.44
N ALA A 68 -109.63 -56.17 61.80
CA ALA A 68 -108.88 -56.69 60.65
C ALA A 68 -108.90 -55.72 59.46
N GLU A 69 -110.04 -55.08 59.20
CA GLU A 69 -110.14 -54.02 58.18
C GLU A 69 -109.26 -52.82 58.53
N ARG A 70 -109.31 -52.35 59.79
CA ARG A 70 -108.45 -51.25 60.25
C ARG A 70 -106.97 -51.60 60.15
N GLU A 71 -106.57 -52.81 60.53
CA GLU A 71 -105.20 -53.30 60.38
C GLU A 71 -104.77 -53.32 58.91
N GLY A 72 -105.66 -53.78 58.00
CA GLY A 72 -105.46 -53.70 56.56
C GLY A 72 -105.22 -52.27 56.09
N THR A 73 -106.07 -51.32 56.47
CA THR A 73 -105.90 -49.89 56.08
C THR A 73 -104.64 -49.25 56.66
N LEU A 74 -104.21 -49.64 57.87
CA LEU A 74 -102.99 -49.15 58.49
C LEU A 74 -101.75 -49.71 57.77
N SER A 75 -101.76 -50.98 57.42
CA SER A 75 -100.70 -51.63 56.63
C SER A 75 -100.54 -50.99 55.26
N GLU A 76 -101.65 -50.69 54.56
CA GLU A 76 -101.61 -49.97 53.28
C GLU A 76 -101.02 -48.56 53.44
N ARG A 77 -101.38 -47.83 54.51
CA ARG A 77 -100.81 -46.50 54.79
C ARG A 77 -99.33 -46.57 55.13
N GLU A 78 -98.90 -47.56 55.90
CA GLU A 78 -97.49 -47.78 56.23
C GLU A 78 -96.67 -48.04 54.96
N LEU A 79 -97.18 -48.87 54.05
CA LEU A 79 -96.55 -49.10 52.74
C LEU A 79 -96.48 -47.83 51.89
N MET A 80 -97.53 -47.00 51.89
CA MET A 80 -97.51 -45.70 51.20
C MET A 80 -96.48 -44.75 51.80
N LEU A 81 -96.40 -44.64 53.13
CA LEU A 81 -95.43 -43.79 53.81
C LEU A 81 -93.98 -44.24 53.54
N LEU A 82 -93.71 -45.55 53.56
CA LEU A 82 -92.40 -46.09 53.20
C LEU A 82 -92.03 -45.77 51.74
N ALA A 83 -93.00 -45.82 50.83
CA ALA A 83 -92.78 -45.45 49.44
C ALA A 83 -92.50 -43.94 49.28
N GLU A 84 -93.22 -43.08 50.02
CA GLU A 84 -92.99 -41.64 50.05
C GLU A 84 -91.63 -41.29 50.68
N GLU A 85 -91.27 -41.90 51.80
CA GLU A 85 -89.97 -41.72 52.46
C GLU A 85 -88.82 -42.06 51.51
N LYS A 86 -88.93 -43.20 50.82
CA LYS A 86 -87.95 -43.59 49.80
C LYS A 86 -87.88 -42.58 48.65
N ALA A 87 -89.03 -42.09 48.16
CA ALA A 87 -89.06 -41.09 47.09
C ALA A 87 -88.45 -39.74 47.53
N ILE A 88 -88.64 -39.34 48.79
CA ILE A 88 -88.01 -38.15 49.38
C ILE A 88 -86.49 -38.35 49.49
N GLN A 89 -86.04 -39.52 49.96
CA GLN A 89 -84.62 -39.85 50.08
C GLN A 89 -83.93 -39.85 48.71
N ASP A 90 -84.57 -40.42 47.69
CA ASP A 90 -84.07 -40.42 46.31
C ASP A 90 -83.95 -38.98 45.77
N ARG A 91 -84.96 -38.12 46.01
CA ARG A 91 -84.91 -36.69 45.63
C ARG A 91 -83.83 -35.92 46.37
N ALA A 92 -83.65 -36.14 47.67
CA ALA A 92 -82.59 -35.51 48.44
C ALA A 92 -81.21 -35.87 47.87
N SER A 93 -81.00 -37.16 47.56
CA SER A 93 -79.75 -37.62 46.95
C SER A 93 -79.48 -37.00 45.57
N LEU A 94 -80.54 -36.69 44.80
CA LEU A 94 -80.42 -36.04 43.50
C LEU A 94 -80.04 -34.55 43.66
N VAL A 95 -80.65 -33.86 44.61
CA VAL A 95 -80.30 -32.47 44.95
C VAL A 95 -78.85 -32.36 45.42
N ASP A 96 -78.38 -33.29 46.27
CA ASP A 96 -76.98 -33.31 46.72
C ASP A 96 -76.01 -33.45 45.54
N ARG A 97 -76.31 -34.36 44.60
CA ARG A 97 -75.50 -34.55 43.37
C ARG A 97 -75.51 -33.31 42.48
N GLU A 98 -76.65 -32.64 42.35
CA GLU A 98 -76.75 -31.40 41.57
C GLU A 98 -75.96 -30.25 42.22
N GLN A 99 -76.01 -30.12 43.56
CA GLN A 99 -75.21 -29.15 44.30
C GLN A 99 -73.72 -29.41 44.11
N GLU A 100 -73.27 -30.65 44.25
CA GLU A 100 -71.87 -31.01 43.99
C GLU A 100 -71.45 -30.70 42.54
N ALA A 101 -72.32 -30.96 41.56
CA ALA A 101 -72.04 -30.65 40.16
C ALA A 101 -71.91 -29.14 39.93
N LEU A 102 -72.80 -28.33 40.52
CA LEU A 102 -72.74 -26.86 40.45
C LEU A 102 -71.50 -26.31 41.14
N GLU A 103 -71.09 -26.85 42.30
CA GLU A 103 -69.85 -26.45 42.96
C GLU A 103 -68.61 -26.77 42.12
N ARG A 104 -68.58 -27.92 41.45
CA ARG A 104 -67.48 -28.27 40.54
C ARG A 104 -67.42 -27.31 39.36
N GLN A 105 -68.57 -26.99 38.75
CA GLN A 105 -68.66 -26.00 37.67
C GLN A 105 -68.23 -24.61 38.13
N ARG A 106 -68.64 -24.17 39.32
CA ARG A 106 -68.23 -22.90 39.90
C ARG A 106 -66.70 -22.84 40.10
N ARG A 107 -66.11 -23.88 40.68
CA ARG A 107 -64.65 -23.98 40.85
C ARG A 107 -63.90 -23.99 39.52
N GLU A 108 -64.46 -24.61 38.49
CA GLU A 108 -63.90 -24.57 37.13
C GLU A 108 -63.98 -23.17 36.53
N PHE A 109 -65.12 -22.49 36.67
CA PHE A 109 -65.29 -21.13 36.20
C PHE A 109 -64.33 -20.14 36.90
N GLU A 110 -64.18 -20.25 38.22
CA GLU A 110 -63.23 -19.45 39.00
C GLU A 110 -61.77 -19.69 38.56
N ARG A 111 -61.40 -20.94 38.23
CA ARG A 111 -60.08 -21.25 37.66
C ARG A 111 -59.87 -20.61 36.30
N ARG A 112 -60.83 -20.78 35.37
CA ARG A 112 -60.77 -20.18 34.04
C ARG A 112 -60.72 -18.65 34.10
N LEU A 113 -61.43 -18.02 35.03
CA LEU A 113 -61.39 -16.58 35.23
C LEU A 113 -60.00 -16.10 35.65
N ARG A 114 -59.34 -16.82 36.58
CA ARG A 114 -57.95 -16.52 36.97
C ARG A 114 -56.97 -16.68 35.80
N GLU A 115 -57.09 -17.77 35.04
CA GLU A 115 -56.26 -17.98 33.84
C GLU A 115 -56.42 -16.86 32.82
N VAL A 116 -57.66 -16.36 32.61
CA VAL A 116 -57.91 -15.23 31.72
C VAL A 116 -57.29 -13.94 32.27
N GLN A 117 -57.41 -13.67 33.57
CA GLN A 117 -56.80 -12.50 34.22
C GLN A 117 -55.27 -12.52 34.13
N GLU A 118 -54.65 -13.69 34.35
CA GLU A 118 -53.19 -13.86 34.23
C GLU A 118 -52.73 -13.62 32.80
N ARG A 119 -53.44 -14.17 31.80
CA ARG A 119 -53.14 -13.92 30.38
C ARG A 119 -53.31 -12.45 29.99
N GLN A 120 -54.32 -11.78 30.53
CA GLN A 120 -54.51 -10.35 30.28
C GLN A 120 -53.33 -9.54 30.85
N ALA A 121 -52.92 -9.82 32.09
CA ALA A 121 -51.77 -9.15 32.69
C ALA A 121 -50.46 -9.42 31.91
N GLU A 122 -50.28 -10.65 31.41
CA GLU A 122 -49.14 -11.00 30.56
C GLU A 122 -49.16 -10.23 29.23
N LEU A 123 -50.33 -10.09 28.59
CA LEU A 123 -50.47 -9.32 27.35
C LEU A 123 -50.18 -7.84 27.57
N GLU A 124 -50.70 -7.24 28.64
CA GLU A 124 -50.42 -5.84 29.00
C GLU A 124 -48.92 -5.62 29.27
N ALA A 125 -48.25 -6.58 29.92
CA ALA A 125 -46.80 -6.50 30.14
C ALA A 125 -46.01 -6.60 28.82
N ARG A 126 -46.44 -7.47 27.90
CA ARG A 126 -45.83 -7.59 26.56
C ARG A 126 -46.05 -6.33 25.74
N GLU A 127 -47.23 -5.73 25.79
CA GLU A 127 -47.56 -4.49 25.08
C GLU A 127 -46.64 -3.34 25.54
N ARG A 128 -46.51 -3.14 26.86
CA ARG A 128 -45.57 -2.13 27.42
C ARG A 128 -44.12 -2.39 26.99
N ASN A 129 -43.70 -3.65 26.94
CA ASN A 129 -42.35 -3.99 26.47
C ASN A 129 -42.18 -3.67 24.98
N THR A 130 -43.18 -3.96 24.14
CA THR A 130 -43.14 -3.59 22.72
C THR A 130 -43.15 -2.08 22.49
N GLU A 131 -43.89 -1.32 23.31
CA GLU A 131 -43.88 0.15 23.27
C GLU A 131 -42.52 0.71 23.69
N SER A 132 -41.91 0.16 24.74
CA SER A 132 -40.55 0.54 25.18
C SER A 132 -39.53 0.29 24.07
N LEU A 133 -39.53 -0.91 23.49
CA LEU A 133 -38.62 -1.26 22.39
C LEU A 133 -38.85 -0.39 21.15
N ALA A 134 -40.10 -0.05 20.84
CA ALA A 134 -40.40 0.87 19.75
C ALA A 134 -39.83 2.27 20.01
N GLY A 135 -39.93 2.76 21.26
CA GLY A 135 -39.33 4.01 21.70
C GLY A 135 -37.80 4.00 21.58
N ASP A 136 -37.15 2.92 22.00
CA ASP A 136 -35.69 2.74 21.89
C ASP A 136 -35.24 2.73 20.43
N ILE A 137 -35.94 1.99 19.56
CA ILE A 137 -35.67 1.96 18.11
C ILE A 137 -35.83 3.36 17.49
N GLU A 138 -36.84 4.14 17.90
CA GLU A 138 -36.98 5.51 17.41
C GLU A 138 -35.85 6.42 17.88
N ALA A 139 -35.39 6.28 19.12
CA ALA A 139 -34.26 7.04 19.65
C ALA A 139 -32.97 6.71 18.88
N GLU A 140 -32.67 5.43 18.67
CA GLU A 140 -31.52 4.99 17.88
C GLU A 140 -31.60 5.48 16.43
N ARG A 141 -32.78 5.47 15.80
CA ARG A 141 -32.97 6.02 14.45
C ARG A 141 -32.64 7.50 14.37
N ARG A 142 -33.02 8.29 15.39
CA ARG A 142 -32.69 9.73 15.45
C ARG A 142 -31.20 9.95 15.63
N GLU A 143 -30.54 9.14 16.46
CA GLU A 143 -29.09 9.19 16.65
C GLU A 143 -28.33 8.84 15.35
N ILE A 144 -28.73 7.77 14.67
CA ILE A 144 -28.15 7.38 13.37
C ILE A 144 -28.33 8.50 12.34
N ALA A 145 -29.51 9.12 12.26
CA ALA A 145 -29.76 10.23 11.34
C ALA A 145 -28.88 11.45 11.66
N ALA A 146 -28.68 11.77 12.93
CA ALA A 146 -27.80 12.86 13.35
C ALA A 146 -26.33 12.57 13.01
N LEU A 147 -25.86 11.33 13.22
CA LEU A 147 -24.51 10.90 12.84
C LEU A 147 -24.29 10.95 11.33
N GLN A 148 -25.29 10.53 10.54
CA GLN A 148 -25.23 10.63 9.07
C GLN A 148 -25.08 12.08 8.61
N GLN A 149 -25.88 13.00 9.17
CA GLN A 149 -25.78 14.42 8.85
C GLN A 149 -24.42 15.01 9.25
N ALA A 150 -23.89 14.63 10.42
CA ALA A 150 -22.56 15.08 10.85
C ALA A 150 -21.45 14.57 9.92
N LEU A 151 -21.57 13.33 9.43
CA LEU A 151 -20.61 12.74 8.50
C LEU A 151 -20.68 13.40 7.12
N GLU A 152 -21.88 13.74 6.63
CA GLU A 152 -22.06 14.52 5.40
C GLU A 152 -21.41 15.90 5.51
N GLN A 153 -21.61 16.60 6.64
CA GLN A 153 -20.97 17.89 6.91
C GLN A 153 -19.43 17.78 6.90
N GLN A 154 -18.88 16.77 7.58
CA GLN A 154 -17.44 16.52 7.56
C GLN A 154 -16.92 16.25 6.15
N HIS A 155 -17.66 15.49 5.34
CA HIS A 155 -17.28 15.23 3.95
C HIS A 155 -17.25 16.51 3.11
N THR A 156 -18.24 17.39 3.29
CA THR A 156 -18.26 18.70 2.61
C THR A 156 -17.10 19.60 3.05
N ASP A 157 -16.77 19.62 4.35
CA ASP A 157 -15.65 20.39 4.90
C ASP A 157 -14.30 19.88 4.37
N ILE A 158 -14.13 18.56 4.29
CA ILE A 158 -12.93 17.94 3.70
C ILE A 158 -12.82 18.33 2.23
N GLY A 159 -13.91 18.23 1.45
CA GLY A 159 -13.92 18.64 0.05
C GLY A 159 -13.56 20.12 -0.14
N ALA A 160 -14.07 21.01 0.73
CA ALA A 160 -13.71 22.42 0.72
C ALA A 160 -12.20 22.63 1.02
N ARG A 161 -11.65 21.93 2.02
CA ARG A 161 -10.22 21.99 2.35
C ARG A 161 -9.33 21.46 1.22
N GLU A 162 -9.71 20.36 0.57
CA GLU A 162 -8.99 19.84 -0.59
C GLU A 162 -8.97 20.82 -1.75
N SER A 163 -10.09 21.50 -2.03
CA SER A 163 -10.16 22.52 -3.07
C SER A 163 -9.25 23.71 -2.77
N LEU A 164 -9.19 24.14 -1.50
CA LEU A 164 -8.31 25.22 -1.04
C LEU A 164 -6.84 24.81 -1.19
N LEU A 165 -6.48 23.60 -0.76
CA LEU A 165 -5.11 23.09 -0.89
C LEU A 165 -4.70 22.98 -2.36
N ARG A 166 -5.60 22.52 -3.24
CA ARG A 166 -5.33 22.46 -4.69
C ARG A 166 -5.06 23.85 -5.26
N ALA A 167 -5.86 24.86 -4.90
CA ALA A 167 -5.65 26.24 -5.33
C ALA A 167 -4.32 26.81 -4.79
N GLN A 168 -3.95 26.50 -3.54
CA GLN A 168 -2.67 26.91 -2.97
C GLN A 168 -1.49 26.27 -3.70
N VAL A 169 -1.56 24.98 -4.03
CA VAL A 169 -0.51 24.28 -4.79
C VAL A 169 -0.35 24.90 -6.18
N GLU A 170 -1.45 25.21 -6.86
CA GLU A 170 -1.41 25.87 -8.16
C GLU A 170 -0.80 27.29 -8.08
N SER A 171 -1.15 28.05 -7.05
CA SER A 171 -0.53 29.36 -6.77
C SER A 171 0.98 29.24 -6.57
N LEU A 172 1.42 28.28 -5.75
CA LEU A 172 2.84 28.05 -5.48
C LEU A 172 3.61 27.59 -6.74
N ASP A 173 2.99 26.77 -7.59
CA ASP A 173 3.61 26.37 -8.86
C ASP A 173 3.77 27.56 -9.83
N ASN A 174 2.78 28.46 -9.86
CA ASN A 174 2.84 29.69 -10.64
C ASN A 174 3.91 30.66 -10.10
N GLU A 175 3.99 30.84 -8.79
CA GLU A 175 5.06 31.62 -8.14
C GLU A 175 6.44 31.04 -8.43
N ARG A 176 6.58 29.71 -8.37
CA ARG A 176 7.84 29.03 -8.71
C ARG A 176 8.24 29.28 -10.17
N LYS A 177 7.32 29.15 -11.12
CA LYS A 177 7.59 29.47 -12.54
C LYS A 177 7.99 30.93 -12.73
N ALA A 178 7.36 31.86 -12.00
CA ALA A 178 7.74 33.26 -12.02
C ALA A 178 9.16 33.46 -11.50
N ILE A 179 9.53 32.83 -10.37
CA ILE A 179 10.90 32.86 -9.84
C ILE A 179 11.89 32.29 -10.85
N ASP A 180 11.62 31.14 -11.46
CA ASP A 180 12.50 30.53 -12.46
C ASP A 180 12.70 31.45 -13.68
N SER A 181 11.63 32.12 -14.14
CA SER A 181 11.73 33.11 -15.21
C SER A 181 12.61 34.31 -14.82
N THR A 182 12.44 34.86 -13.61
CA THR A 182 13.24 35.99 -13.12
C THR A 182 14.71 35.59 -12.96
N ARG A 183 14.98 34.37 -12.50
CA ARG A 183 16.34 33.83 -12.38
C ARG A 183 17.01 33.73 -13.74
N SER A 184 16.32 33.20 -14.76
CA SER A 184 16.86 33.12 -16.11
C SER A 184 17.18 34.51 -16.69
N HIS A 185 16.33 35.50 -16.41
CA HIS A 185 16.56 36.88 -16.82
C HIS A 185 17.80 37.48 -16.16
N LEU A 186 17.95 37.29 -14.84
CA LEU A 186 19.13 37.74 -14.09
C LEU A 186 20.42 37.04 -14.53
N GLU A 187 20.36 35.75 -14.91
CA GLU A 187 21.51 35.02 -15.44
C GLU A 187 21.96 35.59 -16.80
N LEU A 188 21.01 35.94 -17.68
CA LEU A 188 21.30 36.63 -18.94
C LEU A 188 21.88 38.02 -18.72
N GLU A 189 21.30 38.80 -17.80
CA GLU A 189 21.79 40.14 -17.46
C GLU A 189 23.21 40.09 -16.89
N ARG A 190 23.50 39.13 -15.99
CA ARG A 190 24.85 38.89 -15.47
C ARG A 190 25.84 38.55 -16.57
N ALA A 191 25.48 37.71 -17.53
CA ALA A 191 26.34 37.38 -18.66
C ALA A 191 26.63 38.60 -19.54
N ALA A 192 25.61 39.42 -19.80
CA ALA A 192 25.76 40.68 -20.53
C ALA A 192 26.69 41.66 -19.80
N LEU A 193 26.52 41.82 -18.48
CA LEU A 193 27.40 42.65 -17.66
C LEU A 193 28.85 42.15 -17.68
N GLN A 194 29.07 40.84 -17.56
CA GLN A 194 30.42 40.25 -17.65
C GLN A 194 31.08 40.54 -19.00
N GLU A 195 30.33 40.46 -20.10
CA GLU A 195 30.83 40.78 -21.43
C GLU A 195 31.18 42.27 -21.56
N THR A 196 30.35 43.18 -21.03
CA THR A 196 30.69 44.61 -21.01
C THR A 196 31.94 44.91 -20.18
N ALA A 197 32.11 44.25 -19.03
CA ALA A 197 33.29 44.38 -18.19
C ALA A 197 34.56 43.86 -18.89
N ARG A 198 34.47 42.75 -19.64
CA ARG A 198 35.57 42.25 -20.48
C ARG A 198 35.96 43.25 -21.56
N ARG A 199 34.99 43.80 -22.29
CA ARG A 199 35.25 44.82 -23.31
C ARG A 199 35.91 46.06 -22.73
N GLN A 200 35.46 46.53 -21.55
CA GLN A 200 36.11 47.64 -20.87
C GLN A 200 37.54 47.32 -20.43
N ALA A 201 37.79 46.10 -19.92
CA ALA A 201 39.14 45.66 -19.56
C ALA A 201 40.06 45.58 -20.79
N GLU A 202 39.56 45.12 -21.93
CA GLU A 202 40.29 45.09 -23.20
C GLU A 202 40.58 46.50 -23.72
N GLN A 203 39.60 47.40 -23.71
CA GLN A 203 39.80 48.82 -24.05
C GLN A 203 40.85 49.47 -23.14
N SER A 204 40.79 49.21 -21.83
CA SER A 204 41.80 49.71 -20.88
C SER A 204 43.20 49.16 -21.18
N ARG A 205 43.33 47.88 -21.55
CA ARG A 205 44.61 47.29 -21.99
C ARG A 205 45.11 47.91 -23.29
N GLN A 206 44.23 48.16 -24.26
CA GLN A 206 44.59 48.81 -25.53
C GLN A 206 45.07 50.25 -25.27
N LEU A 207 44.36 51.02 -24.46
CA LEU A 207 44.79 52.37 -24.08
C LEU A 207 46.13 52.38 -23.35
N LYS A 208 46.35 51.41 -22.44
CA LYS A 208 47.66 51.24 -21.77
C LYS A 208 48.77 50.90 -22.76
N ALA A 209 48.52 50.00 -23.71
CA ALA A 209 49.50 49.63 -24.73
C ALA A 209 49.82 50.82 -25.65
N LEU A 210 48.82 51.60 -26.06
CA LEU A 210 49.02 52.84 -26.82
C LEU A 210 49.80 53.88 -26.02
N ALA A 211 49.51 54.05 -24.73
CA ALA A 211 50.26 54.94 -23.85
C ALA A 211 51.73 54.50 -23.72
N GLN A 212 52.00 53.20 -23.62
CA GLN A 212 53.35 52.64 -23.61
C GLN A 212 54.07 52.85 -24.96
N ASP A 213 53.39 52.64 -26.09
CA ASP A 213 53.96 52.89 -27.43
C ASP A 213 54.27 54.37 -27.64
N LEU A 214 53.39 55.27 -27.21
CA LEU A 214 53.63 56.72 -27.24
C LEU A 214 54.82 57.11 -26.37
N SER A 215 54.90 56.59 -25.14
CA SER A 215 56.04 56.84 -24.25
C SER A 215 57.35 56.32 -24.83
N ARG A 216 57.33 55.15 -25.50
CA ARG A 216 58.48 54.61 -26.21
C ARG A 216 58.89 55.52 -27.37
N ARG A 217 57.94 55.97 -28.19
CA ARG A 217 58.23 56.90 -29.30
C ARG A 217 58.80 58.22 -28.77
N GLU A 218 58.29 58.73 -27.67
CA GLU A 218 58.82 59.93 -27.01
C GLU A 218 60.29 59.72 -26.58
N GLN A 219 60.62 58.58 -26.00
CA GLN A 219 62.00 58.21 -25.68
C GLN A 219 62.88 58.10 -26.94
N GLU A 220 62.39 57.45 -28.00
CA GLU A 220 63.10 57.33 -29.28
C GLU A 220 63.33 58.71 -29.92
N PHE A 221 62.36 59.63 -29.83
CA PHE A 221 62.52 61.00 -30.27
C PHE A 221 63.54 61.75 -29.41
N SER A 222 63.52 61.59 -28.09
CA SER A 222 64.53 62.18 -27.20
C SER A 222 65.94 61.70 -27.54
N GLN A 223 66.11 60.39 -27.75
CA GLN A 223 67.40 59.82 -28.16
C GLN A 223 67.87 60.37 -29.50
N ARG A 224 66.99 60.49 -30.50
CA ARG A 224 67.34 61.10 -31.78
C ARG A 224 67.70 62.57 -31.65
N MET A 225 67.04 63.32 -30.77
CA MET A 225 67.41 64.71 -30.50
C MET A 225 68.80 64.80 -29.86
N ASP A 226 69.10 63.94 -28.88
CA ASP A 226 70.44 63.85 -28.30
C ASP A 226 71.49 63.48 -29.37
N GLU A 227 71.18 62.56 -30.28
CA GLU A 227 72.03 62.23 -31.43
C GLU A 227 72.22 63.41 -32.39
N TYR A 228 71.18 64.19 -32.66
CA TYR A 228 71.27 65.41 -33.47
C TYR A 228 72.12 66.48 -32.79
N ASP A 229 72.00 66.66 -31.47
CA ASP A 229 72.82 67.59 -30.72
C ASP A 229 74.29 67.15 -30.71
N GLN A 230 74.58 65.84 -30.57
CA GLN A 230 75.93 65.30 -30.73
C GLN A 230 76.48 65.48 -32.15
N LEU A 231 75.64 65.27 -33.19
CA LEU A 231 76.03 65.52 -34.57
C LEU A 231 76.29 66.99 -34.83
N ARG A 232 75.51 67.88 -34.21
CA ARG A 232 75.69 69.32 -34.28
C ARG A 232 76.98 69.75 -33.59
N GLU A 233 77.27 69.23 -32.41
CA GLU A 233 78.53 69.46 -31.71
C GLU A 233 79.72 68.95 -32.53
N LYS A 234 79.61 67.77 -33.15
CA LYS A 234 80.61 67.26 -34.10
C LYS A 234 80.77 68.17 -35.32
N LEU A 235 79.67 68.70 -35.86
CA LEU A 235 79.72 69.65 -36.98
C LEU A 235 80.35 70.97 -36.57
N ASP A 236 80.06 71.48 -35.37
CA ASP A 236 80.68 72.68 -34.81
C ASP A 236 82.18 72.45 -34.55
N LEU A 237 82.55 71.25 -34.09
CA LEU A 237 83.94 70.84 -33.92
C LEU A 237 84.67 70.71 -35.26
N VAL A 238 84.05 70.09 -36.26
CA VAL A 238 84.58 70.02 -37.63
C VAL A 238 84.63 71.41 -38.27
N ALA A 239 83.69 72.31 -37.98
CA ALA A 239 83.72 73.70 -38.44
C ALA A 239 84.85 74.48 -37.74
N ALA A 240 85.09 74.23 -36.45
CA ALA A 240 86.24 74.75 -35.71
C ALA A 240 87.57 74.19 -36.26
N GLU A 241 87.62 72.91 -36.61
CA GLU A 241 88.76 72.29 -37.30
C GLU A 241 88.93 72.84 -38.73
N LEU A 242 87.84 73.10 -39.45
CA LEU A 242 87.89 73.72 -40.78
C LEU A 242 88.32 75.19 -40.71
N THR A 243 87.97 75.92 -39.65
CA THR A 243 88.44 77.30 -39.46
C THR A 243 89.88 77.34 -38.95
N SER A 244 90.31 76.39 -38.12
CA SER A 244 91.71 76.26 -37.70
C SER A 244 92.60 75.77 -38.84
N THR A 245 92.15 74.81 -39.65
CA THR A 245 92.86 74.40 -40.88
C THR A 245 92.80 75.48 -41.95
N ARG A 246 91.74 76.30 -42.02
CA ARG A 246 91.72 77.49 -42.89
C ARG A 246 92.67 78.56 -42.40
N ALA A 247 92.81 78.78 -41.09
CA ALA A 247 93.82 79.67 -40.53
C ALA A 247 95.25 79.13 -40.80
N GLN A 248 95.47 77.83 -40.64
CA GLN A 248 96.73 77.17 -41.03
C GLN A 248 96.95 77.19 -42.54
N ALA A 249 95.89 77.14 -43.36
CA ALA A 249 95.96 77.27 -44.82
C ALA A 249 96.24 78.71 -45.25
N GLU A 250 95.75 79.71 -44.52
CA GLU A 250 96.06 81.13 -44.75
C GLU A 250 97.49 81.44 -44.30
N GLU A 251 97.97 80.87 -43.20
CA GLU A 251 99.37 80.95 -42.74
C GLU A 251 100.34 80.24 -43.70
N THR A 252 99.97 79.06 -44.21
CA THR A 252 100.75 78.36 -45.26
C THR A 252 100.59 78.98 -46.64
N ALA A 253 99.50 79.71 -46.93
CA ALA A 253 99.35 80.50 -48.16
C ALA A 253 100.19 81.78 -48.13
N GLU A 254 100.42 82.39 -46.96
CA GLU A 254 101.38 83.49 -46.80
C GLU A 254 102.84 83.00 -46.88
N GLN A 255 103.14 81.80 -46.34
CA GLN A 255 104.42 81.14 -46.55
C GLN A 255 104.61 80.72 -48.02
N ALA A 256 103.57 80.24 -48.71
CA ALA A 256 103.61 79.87 -50.13
C ALA A 256 103.70 81.08 -51.07
N ARG A 257 103.16 82.25 -50.72
CA ARG A 257 103.38 83.50 -51.48
C ARG A 257 104.83 84.00 -51.38
N SER A 258 105.52 83.70 -50.28
CA SER A 258 106.96 83.97 -50.12
C SER A 258 107.85 82.96 -50.88
N GLU A 259 107.36 81.75 -51.14
CA GLU A 259 108.04 80.72 -51.95
C GLU A 259 107.67 80.76 -53.45
N GLN A 260 106.48 81.26 -53.83
CA GLN A 260 106.10 81.53 -55.23
C GLN A 260 106.88 82.68 -55.88
N ALA A 261 107.49 83.56 -55.08
CA ALA A 261 108.51 84.51 -55.55
C ALA A 261 109.88 83.85 -55.79
N ARG A 262 110.16 82.66 -55.22
CA ARG A 262 111.40 81.88 -55.39
C ARG A 262 111.27 80.77 -56.44
N SER A 263 110.08 80.27 -56.73
CA SER A 263 109.85 79.18 -57.72
C SER A 263 109.65 79.65 -59.17
N ALA A 264 109.37 80.94 -59.39
CA ALA A 264 109.43 81.57 -60.71
C ALA A 264 110.85 81.62 -61.30
N GLU A 265 111.88 81.55 -60.45
CA GLU A 265 113.30 81.49 -60.84
C GLU A 265 113.77 80.05 -61.15
N LEU A 266 113.07 79.03 -60.64
CA LEU A 266 113.36 77.61 -60.92
C LEU A 266 112.60 77.05 -62.14
N THR A 267 111.50 77.68 -62.54
CA THR A 267 110.74 77.29 -63.76
C THR A 267 111.51 77.61 -65.05
N ARG A 268 112.58 78.42 -64.97
CA ARG A 268 113.52 78.66 -66.07
C ARG A 268 114.55 77.53 -66.25
N ARG A 269 114.77 76.70 -65.22
CA ARG A 269 115.70 75.55 -65.24
C ARG A 269 115.01 74.20 -65.50
N CYS A 270 113.69 74.10 -65.39
CA CYS A 270 112.95 72.86 -65.68
C CYS A 270 112.57 72.66 -67.15
N ARG A 271 112.68 73.69 -68.00
CA ARG A 271 112.55 73.54 -69.46
C ARG A 271 113.79 72.92 -70.13
N GLU A 272 114.87 72.69 -69.38
CA GLU A 272 116.10 72.03 -69.87
C GLU A 272 116.18 70.53 -69.51
N LEU A 273 115.21 69.97 -68.77
CA LEU A 273 115.24 68.56 -68.31
C LEU A 273 114.04 67.72 -68.78
N GLU A 274 113.09 68.30 -69.51
CA GLU A 274 111.96 67.57 -70.11
C GLU A 274 112.33 66.83 -71.42
N ASP A 275 113.53 67.08 -71.96
CA ASP A 275 114.08 66.37 -73.13
C ASP A 275 114.66 64.97 -72.83
N GLU A 276 114.75 64.54 -71.57
CA GLU A 276 115.31 63.21 -71.20
C GLU A 276 114.26 62.17 -70.74
N ARG A 277 113.01 62.56 -70.55
CA ARG A 277 111.97 61.68 -69.97
C ARG A 277 110.99 61.08 -70.98
N GLU A 278 111.27 61.21 -72.28
CA GLU A 278 110.62 60.43 -73.35
C GLU A 278 111.34 59.09 -73.62
N ARG A 279 112.47 58.80 -72.94
CA ARG A 279 113.23 57.54 -73.10
C ARG A 279 112.81 56.37 -72.20
N ILE A 280 111.86 56.54 -71.28
CA ILE A 280 111.41 55.45 -70.38
C ILE A 280 109.87 55.40 -70.37
N ARG A 281 109.29 55.36 -71.57
CA ARG A 281 107.85 55.08 -71.80
C ARG A 281 107.63 53.80 -72.61
N LEU A 282 108.68 52.99 -72.74
CA LEU A 282 108.72 51.83 -73.63
C LEU A 282 109.23 50.57 -72.93
N GLU A 283 108.83 50.33 -71.68
CA GLU A 283 108.86 48.96 -71.15
C GLU A 283 107.70 48.69 -70.19
N LEU A 284 106.99 47.61 -70.50
CA LEU A 284 106.17 46.81 -69.60
C LEU A 284 104.76 47.29 -69.23
N THR A 285 103.92 47.38 -70.26
CA THR A 285 102.59 46.78 -70.20
C THR A 285 102.69 45.24 -70.30
N LYS A 286 102.49 44.51 -69.21
CA LYS A 286 102.14 43.06 -69.16
C LYS A 286 101.91 42.71 -67.68
N THR A 287 100.80 42.15 -67.20
CA THR A 287 99.69 41.48 -67.86
C THR A 287 98.63 41.09 -66.82
N LYS A 288 97.36 41.25 -67.21
CA LYS A 288 96.31 40.22 -67.22
C LYS A 288 96.05 39.42 -65.93
N ARG A 289 94.82 39.60 -65.41
CA ARG A 289 93.74 38.58 -65.48
C ARG A 289 93.76 37.70 -64.21
N GLU A 290 92.65 37.18 -63.67
CA GLU A 290 91.49 36.56 -64.30
C GLU A 290 90.52 36.17 -63.16
N ARG A 291 89.19 36.20 -63.43
CA ARG A 291 88.20 35.11 -63.20
C ARG A 291 88.01 34.51 -61.80
N ASP A 292 86.88 33.95 -61.36
CA ASP A 292 85.49 33.74 -61.79
C ASP A 292 84.84 32.97 -60.60
N THR A 293 83.72 33.40 -60.02
CA THR A 293 82.33 32.85 -60.12
C THR A 293 82.04 31.38 -59.73
N ALA A 294 80.88 31.23 -59.03
CA ALA A 294 79.89 30.13 -59.05
C ALA A 294 80.17 28.87 -58.17
N ALA A 295 79.23 28.05 -57.66
CA ALA A 295 77.82 27.80 -58.00
C ALA A 295 77.12 26.84 -56.97
N HIS A 296 75.78 26.95 -56.81
CA HIS A 296 74.74 25.86 -56.83
C HIS A 296 74.61 24.85 -55.64
N ALA A 297 73.49 24.16 -55.30
CA ALA A 297 72.06 24.09 -55.69
C ALA A 297 71.25 23.14 -54.72
N ALA A 298 69.91 23.29 -54.70
CA ALA A 298 68.69 22.45 -54.39
C ALA A 298 68.78 20.94 -53.95
N PRO A 299 67.70 20.17 -53.55
CA PRO A 299 66.23 20.36 -53.77
C PRO A 299 65.21 19.82 -52.69
N ALA A 300 63.90 19.94 -52.98
CA ALA A 300 62.70 19.29 -52.36
C ALA A 300 62.28 18.01 -53.17
N PRO A 301 61.10 17.29 -53.07
CA PRO A 301 59.78 17.52 -52.39
C PRO A 301 58.94 16.27 -51.88
N ARG A 302 57.70 16.52 -51.34
CA ARG A 302 56.34 15.83 -51.42
C ARG A 302 56.17 14.27 -51.39
N GLN A 303 55.08 13.57 -50.98
CA GLN A 303 53.74 13.73 -50.36
C GLN A 303 53.05 12.31 -50.23
N LEU A 304 51.95 12.21 -49.43
CA LEU A 304 50.75 11.30 -49.52
C LEU A 304 50.71 9.84 -48.96
N ALA A 305 50.05 9.71 -47.79
CA ALA A 305 48.99 8.78 -47.25
C ALA A 305 48.57 7.43 -47.94
N PRO A 306 47.56 6.66 -47.44
CA PRO A 306 47.35 5.88 -46.18
C PRO A 306 46.79 4.42 -46.43
N ARG A 307 46.63 3.55 -45.40
CA ARG A 307 45.73 2.34 -45.27
C ARG A 307 46.23 1.43 -44.12
N SER A 308 45.52 0.55 -43.40
CA SER A 308 44.12 0.11 -43.22
C SER A 308 44.06 -0.85 -41.99
N ARG A 309 42.85 -1.18 -41.49
CA ARG A 309 42.49 -1.87 -40.22
C ARG A 309 42.49 -3.43 -40.24
N ALA A 310 42.75 -4.01 -39.04
CA ALA A 310 42.04 -5.09 -38.28
C ALA A 310 42.02 -6.54 -38.87
N PRO A 311 41.66 -7.64 -38.12
CA PRO A 311 40.94 -7.72 -36.82
C PRO A 311 41.30 -8.86 -35.83
N HIS A 312 41.31 -8.59 -34.51
CA HIS A 312 41.26 -9.66 -33.47
C HIS A 312 40.25 -9.41 -32.32
N ALA A 313 39.49 -8.31 -32.36
CA ALA A 313 38.71 -7.87 -31.19
C ALA A 313 37.30 -8.51 -31.05
N VAL A 314 36.79 -9.22 -32.07
CA VAL A 314 35.41 -9.79 -32.03
C VAL A 314 35.39 -11.20 -31.44
N VAL A 315 36.43 -12.01 -31.68
CA VAL A 315 36.53 -13.40 -31.18
C VAL A 315 36.75 -13.43 -29.66
N LEU A 316 37.53 -12.47 -29.12
CA LEU A 316 37.77 -12.35 -27.68
C LEU A 316 36.51 -11.99 -26.89
N TRP A 317 35.56 -11.27 -27.50
CA TRP A 317 34.31 -10.86 -26.84
C TRP A 317 33.30 -12.01 -26.73
N ILE A 318 33.20 -12.86 -27.75
CA ILE A 318 32.35 -14.06 -27.71
C ILE A 318 32.87 -15.03 -26.64
N VAL A 319 34.18 -15.28 -26.59
CA VAL A 319 34.80 -16.21 -25.63
C VAL A 319 34.62 -15.75 -24.18
N VAL A 320 34.82 -14.46 -23.89
CA VAL A 320 34.66 -13.92 -22.53
C VAL A 320 33.19 -13.91 -22.08
N SER A 321 32.23 -13.66 -22.99
CA SER A 321 30.80 -13.74 -22.67
C SER A 321 30.33 -15.20 -22.45
N THR A 322 30.85 -16.17 -23.21
CA THR A 322 30.53 -17.59 -22.99
C THR A 322 31.13 -18.15 -21.71
N ILE A 323 32.34 -17.73 -21.33
CA ILE A 323 32.97 -18.21 -20.08
C ILE A 323 32.26 -17.62 -18.84
N GLY A 324 31.83 -16.35 -18.90
CA GLY A 324 31.00 -15.75 -17.84
C GLY A 324 29.62 -16.42 -17.68
N ALA A 325 28.98 -16.79 -18.80
CA ALA A 325 27.72 -17.53 -18.78
C ALA A 325 27.90 -18.98 -18.27
N MET A 326 29.00 -19.64 -18.63
CA MET A 326 29.29 -21.03 -18.23
C MET A 326 29.68 -21.14 -16.74
N ALA A 327 30.36 -20.12 -16.19
CA ALA A 327 30.60 -20.00 -14.75
C ALA A 327 29.32 -19.75 -13.94
N ALA A 328 28.37 -18.98 -14.48
CA ALA A 328 27.06 -18.77 -13.86
C ALA A 328 26.18 -20.04 -13.87
N ILE A 329 26.29 -20.88 -14.90
CA ILE A 329 25.59 -22.17 -15.00
C ILE A 329 26.16 -23.21 -14.00
N LEU A 330 27.48 -23.22 -13.77
CA LEU A 330 28.11 -24.15 -12.83
C LEU A 330 27.85 -23.79 -11.35
N ALA A 331 27.51 -22.53 -11.04
CA ALA A 331 27.18 -22.08 -9.69
C ALA A 331 25.75 -22.48 -9.22
N VAL A 332 24.91 -23.01 -10.12
CA VAL A 332 23.52 -23.42 -9.85
C VAL A 332 23.43 -24.65 -8.90
N GLY A 333 24.56 -25.30 -8.60
CA GLY A 333 24.66 -26.45 -7.69
C GLY A 333 24.57 -26.14 -6.18
N GLY A 334 23.76 -25.17 -5.75
CA GLY A 334 23.48 -24.93 -4.33
C GLY A 334 24.34 -23.86 -3.63
N ALA A 335 24.96 -22.94 -4.37
CA ALA A 335 25.67 -21.81 -3.77
C ALA A 335 24.71 -20.85 -3.03
N ALA A 336 25.23 -20.14 -2.02
CA ALA A 336 24.46 -19.13 -1.29
C ALA A 336 24.03 -17.97 -2.20
N LEU A 337 22.93 -17.29 -1.86
CA LEU A 337 22.35 -16.18 -2.62
C LEU A 337 23.36 -15.06 -2.92
N SER A 338 24.29 -14.80 -2.00
CA SER A 338 25.39 -13.81 -2.14
C SER A 338 26.37 -14.17 -3.26
N THR A 339 26.60 -15.46 -3.49
CA THR A 339 27.49 -15.95 -4.56
C THR A 339 26.89 -15.66 -5.94
N TYR A 340 25.56 -15.74 -6.10
CA TYR A 340 24.91 -15.36 -7.35
C TYR A 340 25.06 -13.86 -7.63
N GLY A 341 24.86 -13.01 -6.61
CA GLY A 341 25.05 -11.57 -6.74
C GLY A 341 26.44 -11.20 -7.25
N THR A 342 27.51 -11.78 -6.68
CA THR A 342 28.90 -11.52 -7.09
C THR A 342 29.19 -11.96 -8.51
N ILE A 343 28.70 -13.12 -8.92
CA ILE A 343 28.87 -13.63 -10.29
C ILE A 343 28.14 -12.73 -11.29
N PHE A 344 26.89 -12.33 -11.01
CA PHE A 344 26.13 -11.45 -11.89
C PHE A 344 26.73 -10.05 -11.98
N GLY A 345 27.18 -9.46 -10.86
CA GLY A 345 27.84 -8.16 -10.84
C GLY A 345 29.13 -8.15 -11.66
N MET A 346 29.96 -9.19 -11.51
CA MET A 346 31.19 -9.34 -12.29
C MET A 346 30.91 -9.56 -13.78
N ALA A 347 29.94 -10.42 -14.13
CA ALA A 347 29.57 -10.68 -15.51
C ALA A 347 29.01 -9.41 -16.20
N PHE A 348 28.24 -8.61 -15.48
CA PHE A 348 27.75 -7.32 -15.99
C PHE A 348 28.88 -6.30 -16.16
N ALA A 349 29.80 -6.19 -15.19
CA ALA A 349 30.95 -5.31 -15.29
C ALA A 349 31.82 -5.66 -16.51
N VAL A 350 32.04 -6.95 -16.77
CA VAL A 350 32.74 -7.45 -17.95
C VAL A 350 31.99 -7.08 -19.25
N ALA A 351 30.66 -7.19 -19.28
CA ALA A 351 29.86 -6.80 -20.44
C ALA A 351 29.95 -5.28 -20.72
N VAL A 352 29.92 -4.45 -19.67
CA VAL A 352 30.08 -3.00 -19.77
C VAL A 352 31.48 -2.66 -20.30
N VAL A 353 32.54 -3.19 -19.70
CA VAL A 353 33.93 -2.93 -20.14
C VAL A 353 34.15 -3.43 -21.57
N GLY A 354 33.64 -4.62 -21.91
CA GLY A 354 33.72 -5.17 -23.26
C GLY A 354 32.99 -4.31 -24.30
N SER A 355 31.85 -3.71 -23.95
CA SER A 355 31.13 -2.79 -24.84
C SER A 355 31.92 -1.51 -25.15
N GLN A 356 32.73 -1.02 -24.20
CA GLN A 356 33.60 0.15 -24.37
C GLN A 356 34.82 -0.14 -25.25
N ALA A 357 35.35 -1.36 -25.17
CA ALA A 357 36.42 -1.81 -26.06
C ALA A 357 36.01 -1.76 -27.53
N ILE A 358 34.75 -2.09 -27.84
CA ILE A 358 34.18 -2.03 -29.19
C ILE A 358 34.04 -0.56 -29.65
N GLY A 359 33.68 0.34 -28.75
CA GLY A 359 33.56 1.78 -29.03
C GLY A 359 34.88 2.54 -29.14
N ARG A 360 36.03 1.90 -28.89
CA ARG A 360 37.35 2.54 -28.75
C ARG A 360 37.39 3.67 -27.70
N ARG A 361 36.56 3.56 -26.64
CA ARG A 361 36.49 4.53 -25.53
C ARG A 361 37.16 4.03 -24.26
N LEU A 362 38.09 3.09 -24.38
CA LEU A 362 38.91 2.60 -23.27
C LEU A 362 39.80 3.74 -22.77
N GLY A 363 39.35 4.47 -21.75
CA GLY A 363 40.07 5.61 -21.16
C GLY A 363 39.18 6.76 -20.69
N GLU A 364 37.89 6.77 -21.03
CA GLU A 364 36.97 7.77 -20.49
C GLU A 364 36.67 7.47 -19.01
N ALA A 365 37.21 8.32 -18.12
CA ALA A 365 37.14 8.18 -16.66
C ALA A 365 35.70 8.13 -16.11
N SER A 366 34.71 8.58 -16.88
CA SER A 366 33.29 8.57 -16.53
C SER A 366 32.68 7.17 -16.40
N TYR A 367 33.29 6.13 -16.98
CA TYR A 367 32.72 4.77 -17.01
C TYR A 367 33.24 3.83 -15.92
N LEU A 368 34.42 4.12 -15.37
CA LEU A 368 35.01 3.37 -14.26
C LEU A 368 34.12 3.33 -13.01
N PRO A 369 33.50 4.45 -12.57
CA PRO A 369 32.61 4.44 -11.41
C PRO A 369 31.41 3.53 -11.61
N VAL A 370 30.85 3.49 -12.82
CA VAL A 370 29.67 2.68 -13.12
C VAL A 370 30.05 1.20 -13.17
N ALA A 371 31.12 0.83 -13.88
CA ALA A 371 31.61 -0.55 -13.90
C ALA A 371 31.99 -1.05 -12.49
N ALA A 372 32.61 -0.20 -11.66
CA ALA A 372 32.93 -0.51 -10.27
C ALA A 372 31.68 -0.65 -9.40
N PHE A 373 30.69 0.23 -9.56
CA PHE A 373 29.41 0.15 -8.87
C PHE A 373 28.69 -1.18 -9.16
N PHE A 374 28.65 -1.57 -10.42
CA PHE A 374 28.03 -2.83 -10.85
C PHE A 374 28.80 -4.07 -10.41
N GLY A 375 30.14 -4.02 -10.43
CA GLY A 375 30.97 -5.08 -9.85
C GLY A 375 30.74 -5.23 -8.35
N ALA A 376 30.45 -4.13 -7.65
CA ALA A 376 30.14 -4.12 -6.24
C ALA A 376 28.71 -4.58 -5.91
N ILE A 377 27.77 -4.63 -6.87
CA ILE A 377 26.39 -5.10 -6.64
C ILE A 377 26.38 -6.43 -5.92
N GLY A 378 27.24 -7.36 -6.32
CA GLY A 378 27.26 -8.65 -5.69
C GLY A 378 27.70 -8.67 -4.23
N LEU A 379 28.46 -7.68 -3.79
CA LEU A 379 28.90 -7.56 -2.40
C LEU A 379 27.77 -7.09 -1.48
N TRP A 380 26.89 -6.20 -1.97
CA TRP A 380 25.83 -5.60 -1.16
C TRP A 380 24.43 -6.15 -1.46
N PHE A 381 24.23 -6.89 -2.56
CA PHE A 381 22.91 -7.40 -2.95
C PHE A 381 22.31 -8.34 -1.90
N GLY A 382 23.13 -9.21 -1.30
CA GLY A 382 22.68 -10.10 -0.21
C GLY A 382 22.19 -9.31 1.00
N ASP A 383 22.97 -8.30 1.43
CA ASP A 383 22.61 -7.44 2.56
C ASP A 383 21.36 -6.60 2.25
N TRP A 384 21.19 -6.18 1.00
CA TRP A 384 20.01 -5.44 0.55
C TRP A 384 18.74 -6.30 0.55
N VAL A 385 18.82 -7.56 0.10
CA VAL A 385 17.70 -8.52 0.21
C VAL A 385 17.31 -8.73 1.67
N ASN A 386 18.29 -8.87 2.56
CA ASN A 386 18.05 -9.02 4.00
C ASN A 386 17.44 -7.76 4.63
N ALA A 387 17.92 -6.57 4.25
CA ALA A 387 17.38 -5.30 4.71
C ALA A 387 15.93 -5.10 4.24
N LEU A 388 15.62 -5.42 2.99
CA LEU A 388 14.25 -5.40 2.47
C LEU A 388 13.36 -6.42 3.16
N GLY A 389 13.87 -7.63 3.44
CA GLY A 389 13.14 -8.63 4.22
C GLY A 389 12.79 -8.12 5.62
N THR A 390 13.73 -7.45 6.27
CA THR A 390 13.51 -6.83 7.60
C THR A 390 12.52 -5.67 7.54
N ALA A 391 12.62 -4.82 6.51
CA ALA A 391 11.70 -3.70 6.29
C ALA A 391 10.26 -4.20 6.00
N LEU A 392 10.12 -5.23 5.17
CA LEU A 392 8.83 -5.83 4.85
C LEU A 392 8.21 -6.56 6.05
N ALA A 393 9.03 -7.15 6.93
CA ALA A 393 8.56 -7.75 8.17
C ALA A 393 8.13 -6.72 9.23
N THR A 394 8.62 -5.48 9.13
CA THR A 394 8.25 -4.38 10.04
C THR A 394 7.08 -3.54 9.51
N TRP A 395 6.79 -3.62 8.22
CA TRP A 395 5.58 -3.05 7.64
C TRP A 395 4.45 -4.05 7.81
N ASP A 396 3.41 -3.64 8.54
CA ASP A 396 2.21 -4.42 8.82
C ASP A 396 1.36 -4.57 7.54
N LEU A 397 1.90 -5.30 6.56
CA LEU A 397 1.30 -5.50 5.26
C LEU A 397 0.06 -6.40 5.39
N PRO A 398 -1.02 -6.11 4.67
CA PRO A 398 -2.24 -6.91 4.75
C PRO A 398 -1.98 -8.40 4.47
N GLU A 399 -2.59 -9.29 5.27
CA GLU A 399 -2.39 -10.76 5.18
C GLU A 399 -2.65 -11.34 3.78
N TRP A 400 -3.57 -10.75 3.02
CA TRP A 400 -3.86 -11.19 1.65
C TRP A 400 -2.67 -11.01 0.70
N LEU A 401 -1.82 -10.00 0.92
CA LEU A 401 -0.60 -9.76 0.14
C LEU A 401 0.49 -10.78 0.48
N LEU A 402 0.50 -11.26 1.74
CA LEU A 402 1.46 -12.23 2.25
C LEU A 402 1.09 -13.69 1.91
N MET A 403 -0.21 -14.00 1.76
CA MET A 403 -0.66 -15.35 1.40
C MET A 403 -0.38 -15.74 -0.06
N GLU A 404 -0.37 -14.76 -0.98
CA GLU A 404 -0.24 -15.04 -2.42
C GLU A 404 1.21 -15.02 -2.91
N LEU A 405 2.08 -14.27 -2.23
CA LEU A 405 3.52 -14.23 -2.49
C LEU A 405 4.27 -14.97 -1.38
N ASN A 406 4.78 -16.17 -1.67
CA ASN A 406 5.65 -16.95 -0.79
C ASN A 406 6.68 -16.02 -0.12
N GLY A 407 6.65 -15.93 1.22
CA GLY A 407 7.40 -14.95 2.02
C GLY A 407 8.85 -14.62 1.62
N PRO A 408 9.71 -15.58 1.16
CA PRO A 408 11.07 -15.24 0.73
C PRO A 408 11.19 -14.63 -0.68
N GLN A 409 10.16 -14.72 -1.53
CA GLN A 409 10.21 -14.24 -2.92
C GLN A 409 10.01 -12.73 -3.02
N LEU A 410 9.21 -12.14 -2.13
CA LEU A 410 8.87 -10.72 -2.18
C LEU A 410 10.09 -9.81 -1.92
N PRO A 411 10.91 -10.02 -0.88
CA PRO A 411 12.14 -9.24 -0.69
C PRO A 411 13.12 -9.40 -1.85
N LEU A 412 13.21 -10.61 -2.40
CA LEU A 412 14.12 -10.93 -3.49
C LEU A 412 13.72 -10.25 -4.80
N GLY A 413 12.45 -10.35 -5.21
CA GLY A 413 11.98 -9.69 -6.43
C GLY A 413 12.02 -8.17 -6.30
N LEU A 414 11.77 -7.61 -5.10
CA LEU A 414 11.93 -6.18 -4.85
C LEU A 414 13.41 -5.76 -4.93
N ALA A 415 14.34 -6.58 -4.44
CA ALA A 415 15.78 -6.37 -4.59
C ALA A 415 16.23 -6.42 -6.05
N VAL A 416 15.73 -7.39 -6.84
CA VAL A 416 16.02 -7.50 -8.28
C VAL A 416 15.46 -6.29 -9.04
N LEU A 417 14.24 -5.86 -8.73
CA LEU A 417 13.60 -4.70 -9.34
C LEU A 417 14.40 -3.42 -9.04
N THR A 418 14.73 -3.19 -7.77
CA THR A 418 15.48 -2.00 -7.35
C THR A 418 16.89 -1.98 -7.94
N ALA A 419 17.63 -3.10 -7.89
CA ALA A 419 18.94 -3.22 -8.51
C ALA A 419 18.86 -2.99 -10.03
N GLY A 420 17.85 -3.53 -10.70
CA GLY A 420 17.65 -3.36 -12.14
C GLY A 420 17.23 -1.93 -12.53
N LEU A 421 16.48 -1.21 -11.69
CA LEU A 421 16.14 0.20 -11.91
C LEU A 421 17.37 1.10 -11.76
N VAL A 422 18.17 0.88 -10.72
CA VAL A 422 19.46 1.57 -10.53
C VAL A 422 20.37 1.28 -11.71
N ALA A 423 20.37 0.02 -12.18
CA ALA A 423 21.15 -0.38 -13.32
C ALA A 423 20.78 0.39 -14.59
N ASN A 424 19.48 0.51 -14.81
CA ASN A 424 18.91 1.20 -15.96
C ASN A 424 19.22 2.71 -15.93
N ALA A 425 19.12 3.34 -14.76
CA ALA A 425 19.49 4.74 -14.57
C ALA A 425 20.98 4.97 -14.87
N ALA A 426 21.86 4.10 -14.36
CA ALA A 426 23.31 4.18 -14.62
C ALA A 426 23.66 3.91 -16.10
N LEU A 427 22.94 3.01 -16.77
CA LEU A 427 23.13 2.78 -18.20
C LEU A 427 22.63 3.95 -19.05
N TYR A 428 21.58 4.64 -18.62
CA TYR A 428 21.10 5.82 -19.32
C TYR A 428 22.08 6.99 -19.24
N THR A 429 22.69 7.23 -18.08
CA THR A 429 23.71 8.29 -17.95
C THR A 429 24.92 8.02 -18.83
N ILE A 430 25.26 6.75 -19.06
CA ILE A 430 26.36 6.33 -19.95
C ILE A 430 25.99 6.43 -21.43
N THR A 431 24.85 5.86 -21.81
CA THR A 431 24.52 5.60 -23.22
C THR A 431 23.70 6.71 -23.84
N SER A 432 23.02 7.52 -23.01
CA SER A 432 22.00 8.51 -23.39
C SER A 432 21.02 7.97 -24.43
N SER A 433 20.73 6.66 -24.39
CA SER A 433 19.93 5.97 -25.40
C SER A 433 18.66 5.42 -24.79
N GLU A 434 17.52 6.00 -25.17
CA GLU A 434 16.19 5.53 -24.78
C GLU A 434 15.94 4.08 -25.20
N ALA A 435 16.50 3.66 -26.34
CA ALA A 435 16.36 2.28 -26.84
C ALA A 435 17.08 1.25 -25.96
N VAL A 436 18.26 1.59 -25.43
CA VAL A 436 18.98 0.71 -24.49
C VAL A 436 18.24 0.68 -23.16
N MET A 437 17.79 1.84 -22.67
CA MET A 437 17.01 1.95 -21.45
C MET A 437 15.74 1.09 -21.51
N GLY A 438 14.96 1.19 -22.59
CA GLY A 438 13.71 0.42 -22.74
C GLY A 438 13.95 -1.09 -22.78
N GLN A 439 15.01 -1.55 -23.43
CA GLN A 439 15.35 -2.98 -23.51
C GLN A 439 15.82 -3.54 -22.17
N VAL A 440 16.65 -2.80 -21.44
CA VAL A 440 17.13 -3.22 -20.12
C VAL A 440 16.02 -3.15 -19.09
N PHE A 441 15.17 -2.12 -19.14
CA PHE A 441 13.97 -2.01 -18.31
C PHE A 441 13.04 -3.20 -18.50
N PHE A 442 12.75 -3.56 -19.75
CA PHE A 442 11.92 -4.72 -20.06
C PHE A 442 12.55 -6.02 -19.55
N GLY A 443 13.87 -6.17 -19.72
CA GLY A 443 14.62 -7.28 -19.13
C GLY A 443 14.48 -7.33 -17.61
N THR A 444 14.56 -6.19 -16.92
CA THR A 444 14.43 -6.09 -15.46
C THR A 444 13.03 -6.50 -14.99
N LEU A 445 11.98 -6.03 -15.69
CA LEU A 445 10.61 -6.46 -15.40
C LEU A 445 10.44 -7.96 -15.61
N LEU A 446 10.93 -8.50 -16.73
CA LEU A 446 10.87 -9.93 -17.02
C LEU A 446 11.57 -10.75 -15.93
N ALA A 447 12.77 -10.34 -15.51
CA ALA A 447 13.53 -11.01 -14.47
C ALA A 447 12.83 -10.92 -13.11
N THR A 448 12.24 -9.77 -12.79
CA THR A 448 11.44 -9.58 -11.56
C THR A 448 10.22 -10.50 -11.56
N THR A 449 9.47 -10.55 -12.66
CA THR A 449 8.29 -11.41 -12.81
C THR A 449 8.67 -12.89 -12.70
N LEU A 450 9.77 -13.31 -13.30
CA LEU A 450 10.29 -14.69 -13.20
C LEU A 450 10.68 -15.06 -11.76
N VAL A 451 11.27 -14.13 -11.01
CA VAL A 451 11.65 -14.33 -9.60
C VAL A 451 10.42 -14.37 -8.68
N MET A 452 9.36 -13.63 -9.03
CA MET A 452 8.09 -13.60 -8.30
C MET A 452 7.15 -14.77 -8.61
N MET A 453 7.49 -15.66 -9.55
CA MET A 453 6.65 -16.82 -9.83
C MET A 453 6.65 -17.79 -8.63
N PRO A 454 5.47 -18.29 -8.21
CA PRO A 454 5.38 -19.27 -7.14
C PRO A 454 6.16 -20.53 -7.56
N ASN A 455 7.03 -21.02 -6.66
CA ASN A 455 7.97 -22.13 -6.89
C ASN A 455 9.12 -21.86 -7.86
N ALA A 456 9.54 -20.60 -8.01
CA ALA A 456 10.82 -20.27 -8.65
C ALA A 456 11.98 -20.91 -7.86
N GLY A 457 12.35 -22.14 -8.23
CA GLY A 457 13.52 -22.80 -7.69
C GLY A 457 14.81 -22.05 -8.08
N PRO A 458 15.97 -22.44 -7.53
CA PRO A 458 17.27 -21.82 -7.86
C PRO A 458 17.53 -21.72 -9.38
N GLY A 459 17.02 -22.68 -10.16
CA GLY A 459 17.10 -22.67 -11.62
C GLY A 459 16.30 -21.54 -12.29
N ALA A 460 15.13 -21.17 -11.78
CA ALA A 460 14.33 -20.07 -12.30
C ALA A 460 15.02 -18.72 -12.03
N MET A 461 15.65 -18.55 -10.87
CA MET A 461 16.46 -17.36 -10.56
C MET A 461 17.69 -17.25 -11.46
N ALA A 462 18.42 -18.36 -11.63
CA ALA A 462 19.56 -18.41 -12.52
C ALA A 462 19.15 -18.06 -13.97
N PHE A 463 18.04 -18.62 -14.43
CA PHE A 463 17.48 -18.31 -15.75
C PHE A 463 17.08 -16.83 -15.88
N ALA A 464 16.39 -16.27 -14.89
CA ALA A 464 16.00 -14.85 -14.86
C ALA A 464 17.23 -13.93 -14.94
N GLY A 465 18.26 -14.21 -14.15
CA GLY A 465 19.51 -13.44 -14.17
C GLY A 465 20.28 -13.59 -15.49
N ILE A 466 20.35 -14.80 -16.06
CA ILE A 466 20.99 -15.04 -17.36
C ILE A 466 20.24 -14.33 -18.48
N ALA A 467 18.90 -14.41 -18.49
CA ALA A 467 18.06 -13.73 -19.46
C ALA A 467 18.24 -12.21 -19.39
N TRP A 468 18.22 -11.65 -18.18
CA TRP A 468 18.48 -10.23 -17.95
C TRP A 468 19.85 -9.80 -18.46
N LEU A 469 20.91 -10.52 -18.05
CA LEU A 469 22.28 -10.22 -18.44
C LEU A 469 22.48 -10.31 -19.96
N SER A 470 21.85 -11.31 -20.60
CA SER A 470 21.92 -11.49 -22.06
C SER A 470 21.24 -10.34 -22.80
N ILE A 471 20.09 -9.87 -22.33
CA ILE A 471 19.38 -8.71 -22.90
C ILE A 471 20.21 -7.43 -22.70
N ALA A 472 20.79 -7.23 -21.52
CA ALA A 472 21.64 -6.09 -21.23
C ALA A 472 22.94 -6.08 -22.07
N ALA A 473 23.62 -7.23 -22.18
CA ALA A 473 24.82 -7.37 -23.00
C ALA A 473 24.52 -7.17 -24.49
N ALA A 474 23.43 -7.73 -25.01
CA ALA A 474 23.03 -7.59 -26.41
C ALA A 474 22.63 -6.16 -26.77
N SER A 475 21.93 -5.47 -25.87
CA SER A 475 21.54 -4.06 -26.07
C SER A 475 22.76 -3.13 -26.06
N LEU A 476 23.70 -3.33 -25.11
CA LEU A 476 24.97 -2.61 -25.06
C LEU A 476 25.85 -2.86 -26.28
N ALA A 477 25.96 -4.11 -26.75
CA ALA A 477 26.71 -4.44 -27.95
C ALA A 477 26.10 -3.79 -29.21
N ARG A 478 24.77 -3.80 -29.31
CA ARG A 478 24.07 -3.14 -30.43
C ARG A 478 24.26 -1.63 -30.40
N TRP A 479 24.23 -1.03 -29.21
CA TRP A 479 24.49 0.39 -29.02
C TRP A 479 25.94 0.76 -29.36
N SER A 480 26.93 -0.02 -28.91
CA SER A 480 28.34 0.27 -29.17
C SER A 480 28.66 0.21 -30.66
N VAL A 481 28.10 -0.78 -31.39
CA VAL A 481 28.23 -0.89 -32.84
C VAL A 481 27.59 0.31 -33.55
N ARG A 482 26.36 0.71 -33.17
CA ARG A 482 25.70 1.89 -33.76
C ARG A 482 26.47 3.18 -33.49
N SER A 483 27.01 3.33 -32.27
CA SER A 483 27.80 4.50 -31.88
C SER A 483 29.10 4.58 -32.67
N ALA A 484 29.78 3.44 -32.87
CA ALA A 484 30.99 3.35 -33.69
C ALA A 484 30.72 3.64 -35.18
N LEU A 485 29.55 3.23 -35.71
CA LEU A 485 29.17 3.55 -37.09
C LEU A 485 28.84 5.04 -37.27
N ARG A 486 28.24 5.70 -36.27
CA ARG A 486 27.96 7.14 -36.31
C ARG A 486 29.24 7.97 -36.31
N THR A 487 30.25 7.61 -35.51
CA THR A 487 31.52 8.35 -35.49
C THR A 487 32.26 8.25 -36.83
N VAL A 488 32.27 7.08 -37.46
CA VAL A 488 32.86 6.88 -38.80
C VAL A 488 32.12 7.69 -39.88
N SER A 489 30.80 7.81 -39.79
CA SER A 489 30.01 8.61 -40.74
C SER A 489 30.22 10.13 -40.60
N ILE A 490 30.54 10.61 -39.40
CA ILE A 490 30.81 12.05 -39.18
C ILE A 490 32.22 12.39 -39.68
N GLU A 491 33.20 11.51 -39.44
CA GLU A 491 34.55 11.67 -39.99
C GLU A 491 34.54 11.67 -41.52
N SER A 492 33.78 10.77 -42.16
CA SER A 492 33.70 10.73 -43.63
C SER A 492 33.02 11.98 -44.22
N ARG A 493 31.99 12.52 -43.57
CA ARG A 493 31.38 13.81 -43.96
C ARG A 493 32.30 15.00 -43.74
N SER A 494 33.08 15.02 -42.66
CA SER A 494 34.06 16.08 -42.41
C SER A 494 35.21 16.06 -43.42
N GLN A 495 35.65 14.87 -43.85
CA GLN A 495 36.69 14.72 -44.87
C GLN A 495 36.16 15.06 -46.28
N ALA A 496 34.89 14.78 -46.57
CA ALA A 496 34.26 15.21 -47.82
C ALA A 496 34.14 16.74 -47.92
N ASN A 497 33.73 17.41 -46.83
CA ASN A 497 33.66 18.88 -46.81
C ASN A 497 35.05 19.56 -46.87
N ARG A 498 36.11 18.94 -46.33
CA ARG A 498 37.49 19.44 -46.46
C ARG A 498 38.12 19.26 -47.85
N ARG A 499 37.45 18.57 -48.79
CA ARG A 499 37.92 18.44 -50.18
C ARG A 499 37.19 19.36 -51.16
N ILE A 500 36.13 20.02 -50.71
CA ILE A 500 35.31 20.94 -51.53
C ILE A 500 35.70 22.42 -51.25
N LEU A 501 36.42 22.67 -50.15
CA LEU A 501 37.21 23.87 -49.89
C LEU A 501 38.68 23.59 -50.25
#